data_AF-A0A6M3LLP2-F1
#
_entry.id   AF-A0A6M3LLP2-F1
#
_cell.length_a   1.000
_cell.length_b   1.000
_cell.length_c   1.000
_cell.angle_alpha   90.00
_cell.angle_beta   90.00
_cell.angle_gamma   90.00
#
_symmetry.space_group_name_H-M   'P 1'
#
loop_
_entity.id
_entity.type
_entity.pdbx_description
1 polymer ?
#
loop_
_entity_poly.entity_id
_entity_poly.type
_entity_poly.pdbx_seq_one_letter_code
_entity_poly.pdbx_strand_id
1 'polypeptide(L)' 'MKYNKLDGFEIELGTVFKLACCDCGLVHNIAIAKENNDKIGFALERNNKATAQLRRHNFGYLQQGVLNYTMNKLR' A
#
# COMPACT_ATOMS: atom_id res chain seq x y z
N MET A 1 8.82 15.14 17.60
CA MET A 1 8.45 14.70 16.23
C MET A 1 7.79 13.33 16.31
N LYS A 2 6.62 13.16 15.67
CA LYS A 2 5.72 11.99 15.81
C LYS A 2 6.25 10.68 15.17
N TYR A 3 7.49 10.67 14.68
CA TYR A 3 8.05 9.62 13.83
C TYR A 3 9.24 8.85 14.42
N ASN A 4 9.69 9.16 15.65
CA ASN A 4 10.84 8.49 16.30
C ASN A 4 10.58 7.04 16.75
N LYS A 5 9.42 6.46 16.43
CA LYS A 5 9.03 5.08 16.79
C LYS A 5 8.77 4.19 15.56
N LEU A 6 9.15 4.65 14.38
CA LEU A 6 9.03 3.84 13.17
C LEU A 6 10.34 3.10 12.97
N ASP A 7 10.27 1.78 12.92
CA ASP A 7 11.39 0.96 12.50
C ASP A 7 11.60 1.17 11.00
N GLY A 8 12.74 1.75 10.64
CA GLY A 8 13.17 1.82 9.26
C GLY A 8 13.63 0.46 8.77
N PHE A 9 13.47 0.20 7.48
CA PHE A 9 14.07 -0.96 6.82
C PHE A 9 14.78 -0.48 5.55
N GLU A 10 15.90 -1.14 5.23
CA GLU A 10 16.67 -0.83 4.02
C GLU A 10 15.97 -1.41 2.80
N ILE A 11 15.98 -0.65 1.71
CA ILE A 11 15.36 -1.02 0.44
C ILE A 11 16.41 -0.80 -0.66
N GLU A 12 16.63 -1.82 -1.48
CA GLU A 12 17.48 -1.70 -2.65
C GLU A 12 16.78 -0.85 -3.74
N LEU A 13 17.53 0.05 -4.37
CA LEU A 13 17.00 0.93 -5.41
C LEU A 13 16.54 0.11 -6.62
N GLY A 14 15.38 0.47 -7.18
CA GLY A 14 14.80 -0.25 -8.30
C GLY A 14 14.07 -1.54 -7.93
N THR A 15 14.09 -1.97 -6.66
CA THR A 15 13.23 -3.08 -6.22
C THR A 15 11.75 -2.67 -6.27
N VAL A 16 10.95 -3.51 -6.93
CA VAL A 16 9.49 -3.33 -7.01
C VAL A 16 8.81 -4.09 -5.88
N PHE A 17 8.06 -3.37 -5.04
CA PHE A 17 7.22 -3.92 -3.98
C PHE A 17 5.74 -3.76 -4.32
N LYS A 18 4.91 -4.67 -3.80
CA LYS A 18 3.45 -4.61 -3.96
C LYS A 18 2.83 -3.99 -2.71
N LEU A 19 2.09 -2.91 -2.89
CA LEU A 19 1.33 -2.25 -1.82
C LEU A 19 -0.18 -2.42 -2.07
N ALA A 20 -0.88 -3.06 -1.14
CA ALA A 20 -2.34 -3.03 -1.11
C ALA A 20 -2.78 -1.70 -0.48
N CYS A 21 -3.49 -0.86 -1.24
CA CYS A 21 -4.00 0.42 -0.76
C CYS A 21 -5.40 0.23 -0.18
N CYS A 22 -5.59 0.61 1.10
CA CYS A 22 -6.88 0.53 1.77
C CYS A 22 -7.91 1.53 1.22
N ASP A 23 -7.47 2.71 0.77
CA ASP A 23 -8.38 3.79 0.37
C ASP A 23 -9.05 3.51 -0.98
N CYS A 24 -8.30 2.98 -1.95
CA CYS A 24 -8.85 2.65 -3.28
C CYS A 24 -9.12 1.16 -3.50
N GLY A 25 -8.72 0.28 -2.56
CA GLY A 25 -8.93 -1.16 -2.65
C GLY A 25 -8.19 -1.83 -3.82
N LEU A 26 -7.09 -1.23 -4.29
CA LEU A 26 -6.26 -1.74 -5.39
C LEU A 26 -4.86 -2.10 -4.88
N VAL A 27 -4.18 -2.99 -5.61
CA VAL A 27 -2.75 -3.28 -5.41
C VAL A 27 -1.94 -2.46 -6.41
N HIS A 28 -0.88 -1.80 -5.92
CA HIS A 28 0.09 -1.06 -6.73
C HIS A 28 1.45 -1.72 -6.66
N ASN A 29 2.15 -1.75 -7.78
CA ASN A 29 3.60 -1.88 -7.79
C ASN A 29 4.18 -0.53 -7.44
N ILE A 30 5.16 -0.52 -6.54
CA ILE A 30 5.89 0.67 -6.15
C ILE A 30 7.38 0.36 -6.26
N ALA A 31 8.15 1.30 -6.80
CA ALA A 31 9.60 1.27 -6.72
C ALA A 31 10.11 2.61 -6.19
N ILE A 32 11.17 2.56 -5.39
CA ILE A 32 11.90 3.76 -4.99
C ILE A 32 12.95 4.04 -6.07
N ALA A 33 12.89 5.24 -6.63
CA ALA A 33 13.82 5.72 -7.62
C ALA A 33 14.68 6.84 -7.02
N LYS A 34 15.98 6.85 -7.35
CA LYS A 34 16.85 7.99 -7.09
C LYS A 34 16.89 8.86 -8.34
N GLU A 35 16.49 10.11 -8.23
CA GLU A 35 16.64 11.10 -9.30
C GLU A 35 18.03 11.75 -9.26
N ASN A 36 18.48 12.28 -10.40
CA ASN A 36 19.81 12.85 -10.59
C ASN A 36 20.17 14.00 -9.63
N ASN A 37 19.17 14.62 -8.99
CA ASN A 37 19.36 15.72 -8.02
C ASN A 37 19.33 15.23 -6.55
N ASP A 38 19.74 13.99 -6.29
CA ASP A 38 19.69 13.34 -4.97
C ASP A 38 18.28 13.33 -4.33
N LYS A 39 17.23 13.45 -5.15
CA LYS A 39 15.85 13.35 -4.71
C LYS A 39 15.40 11.89 -4.74
N ILE A 40 14.61 11.52 -3.73
CA ILE A 40 13.94 10.22 -3.68
C ILE A 40 12.57 10.39 -4.32
N GLY A 41 12.34 9.64 -5.41
CA GLY A 41 11.07 9.55 -6.12
C GLY A 41 10.38 8.21 -5.87
N PHE A 42 9.08 8.17 -6.08
CA PHE A 42 8.29 6.94 -6.09
C PHE A 42 7.72 6.71 -7.48
N ALA A 43 8.01 5.55 -8.06
CA ALA A 43 7.34 5.08 -9.27
C ALA A 43 6.18 4.18 -8.85
N LEU A 44 4.97 4.48 -9.35
CA LEU A 44 3.73 3.82 -8.96
C LEU A 44 3.01 3.31 -10.21
N GLU A 45 2.65 2.04 -10.20
CA GLU A 45 1.84 1.43 -11.27
C GLU A 45 0.74 0.56 -10.67
N ARG A 46 -0.47 0.66 -11.21
CA ARG A 46 -1.59 -0.20 -10.80
C ARG A 46 -1.37 -1.65 -11.25
N ASN A 47 -1.45 -2.60 -10.31
CA ASN A 47 -1.35 -4.03 -10.60
C ASN A 47 -2.73 -4.71 -10.61
N ASN A 48 -3.34 -4.79 -11.78
CA ASN A 48 -4.67 -5.39 -11.96
C ASN A 48 -4.71 -6.89 -11.60
N LYS A 49 -3.64 -7.64 -11.93
CA LYS A 49 -3.55 -9.07 -11.63
C LYS A 49 -3.53 -9.32 -10.13
N ALA A 50 -2.67 -8.60 -9.40
CA ALA A 50 -2.57 -8.70 -7.95
C ALA A 50 -3.84 -8.19 -7.26
N THR A 51 -4.50 -7.17 -7.82
CA THR A 51 -5.81 -6.71 -7.33
C THR A 51 -6.87 -7.80 -7.45
N ALA A 52 -6.96 -8.46 -8.61
CA ALA A 52 -7.91 -9.56 -8.82
C ALA A 52 -7.61 -10.75 -7.88
N GLN A 53 -6.33 -11.05 -7.65
CA GLN A 53 -5.90 -12.07 -6.69
C GLN A 53 -6.28 -11.69 -5.25
N LEU A 54 -5.98 -10.46 -4.82
CA LEU A 54 -6.32 -9.95 -3.49
C LEU A 54 -7.83 -10.03 -3.26
N ARG A 55 -8.65 -9.68 -4.25
CA ARG A 55 -10.10 -9.84 -4.17
C ARG A 55 -10.46 -11.31 -3.98
N ARG A 56 -10.02 -12.20 -4.86
CA ARG A 56 -10.38 -13.64 -4.78
C ARG A 56 -10.00 -14.30 -3.45
N HIS A 57 -8.84 -13.97 -2.89
CA HIS A 57 -8.30 -14.68 -1.72
C HIS A 57 -8.46 -13.91 -0.39
N ASN A 58 -8.71 -12.60 -0.43
CA ASN A 58 -8.71 -11.71 0.74
C ASN A 58 -9.99 -10.87 0.88
N PHE A 59 -11.06 -11.16 0.12
CA PHE A 59 -12.34 -10.44 0.18
C PHE A 59 -12.92 -10.35 1.61
N GLY A 60 -12.63 -11.32 2.49
CA GLY A 60 -13.07 -11.31 3.90
C GLY A 60 -12.31 -10.34 4.81
N TYR A 61 -11.00 -10.14 4.59
CA TYR A 61 -10.17 -9.30 5.46
C TYR A 61 -10.25 -7.80 5.12
N LEU A 62 -10.50 -7.45 3.85
CA LEU A 62 -10.70 -6.04 3.45
C LEU A 62 -12.09 -5.51 3.82
N GLN A 63 -13.11 -6.39 3.91
CA GLN A 63 -14.43 -6.00 4.43
C GLN A 63 -14.44 -5.79 5.94
N GLN A 64 -13.59 -6.44 6.72
CA GLN A 64 -13.54 -6.23 8.17
C GLN A 64 -13.15 -4.79 8.54
N GLY A 65 -12.31 -4.12 7.74
CA GLY A 65 -12.02 -2.70 7.93
C GLY A 65 -13.21 -1.79 7.64
N VAL A 66 -13.98 -2.10 6.60
CA VAL A 66 -15.15 -1.29 6.18
C VAL A 66 -16.34 -1.52 7.09
N LEU A 67 -16.67 -2.78 7.43
CA LEU A 67 -17.78 -3.14 8.32
C LEU A 67 -17.59 -2.59 9.74
N ASN A 68 -16.37 -2.57 10.26
CA ASN A 68 -16.09 -1.96 11.57
C ASN A 68 -16.22 -0.42 11.54
N TYR A 69 -16.00 0.23 10.39
CA TYR A 69 -16.17 1.68 10.26
C TYR A 69 -17.64 2.09 10.10
N THR A 70 -18.45 1.32 9.36
CA THR A 70 -19.91 1.57 9.26
C THR A 70 -20.64 1.30 10.57
N MET A 71 -20.24 0.28 11.33
CA MET A 71 -20.87 -0.04 12.62
C MET A 71 -20.56 0.98 13.72
N ASN A 72 -19.39 1.62 13.70
CA ASN A 72 -19.03 2.68 14.66
C ASN A 72 -19.57 4.07 14.27
N LYS A 73 -20.02 4.28 13.01
CA LYS A 73 -20.62 5.54 12.58
C LYS A 73 -22.14 5.61 12.84
N LEU A 74 -22.75 4.49 13.23
CA LEU A 74 -24.17 4.35 13.57
C LEU A 74 -24.41 4.24 15.09
N ARG A 75 -23.38 4.47 15.91
CA ARG A 75 -23.47 4.64 17.36
C ARG A 75 -23.18 6.08 17.75
#